data_AF-A0A1Q8A4I6-F1
#
_entry.id   AF-A0A1Q8A4I6-F1
#
_cell.length_a   1.000
_cell.length_b   1.000
_cell.length_c   1.000
_cell.angle_alpha   90.00
_cell.angle_beta   90.00
_cell.angle_gamma   90.00
#
_symmetry.space_group_name_H-M   'P 1'
#
loop_
_entity.id
_entity.type
_entity.pdbx_description
1 polymer ?
#
loop_
_entity_poly.entity_id
_entity_poly.type
_entity_poly.pdbx_seq_one_letter_code
_entity_poly.pdbx_strand_id
1 'polypeptide(L)'
;MRGASFDDLVSESVAETMSKILGPETWKAINFFFDTRTAAREPEAFAKLLDKMFGLTSKVLQKKIAESLLGKVGAVQQTSSSLDFRQILRLAKAKFPRSVLPDQLKA
;
A
#
# COMPACT_ATOMS: atom_id res chain seq x y z
N MET A 1 1.78 18.03 13.09
CA MET A 1 1.91 16.74 12.37
C MET A 1 0.50 16.23 12.10
N ARG A 2 0.02 16.22 10.84
CA ARG A 2 -1.27 15.58 10.51
C ARG A 2 -1.08 14.08 10.75
N GLY A 3 -1.95 13.46 11.54
CA GLY A 3 -1.94 12.01 11.69
C GLY A 3 -2.14 11.39 10.31
N ALA A 4 -1.12 10.67 9.81
CA ALA A 4 -1.21 9.99 8.53
C ALA A 4 -2.40 9.03 8.59
N SER A 5 -3.32 9.12 7.62
CA SER A 5 -4.42 8.16 7.53
C SER A 5 -3.92 6.85 6.93
N PHE A 6 -4.68 5.76 7.11
CA PHE A 6 -4.35 4.49 6.45
C PHE A 6 -4.32 4.65 4.92
N ASP A 7 -5.20 5.49 4.37
CA ASP A 7 -5.22 5.81 2.92
C ASP A 7 -3.91 6.48 2.49
N ASP A 8 -3.35 7.39 3.31
CA ASP A 8 -2.07 8.04 3.03
C ASP A 8 -0.91 7.02 3.07
N LEU A 9 -0.92 6.11 4.06
CA LEU A 9 0.08 5.06 4.18
C LEU A 9 0.09 4.14 2.96
N VAL A 10 -1.09 3.69 2.54
CA VAL A 10 -1.25 2.85 1.34
C VAL A 10 -0.77 3.61 0.11
N SER A 11 -1.15 4.88 -0.02
CA SER A 11 -0.76 5.72 -1.16
C SER A 11 0.75 5.89 -1.26
N GLU A 12 1.41 6.13 -0.13
CA GLU A 12 2.87 6.25 -0.03
C GLU A 12 3.56 4.92 -0.34
N SER A 13 3.08 3.79 0.23
CA SER A 13 3.61 2.45 -0.09
C SER A 13 3.51 2.10 -1.57
N VAL A 14 2.41 2.46 -2.23
CA VAL A 14 2.26 2.31 -3.68
C VAL A 14 3.29 3.16 -4.41
N ALA A 15 3.36 4.46 -4.12
CA ALA A 15 4.26 5.39 -4.81
C ALA A 15 5.74 4.99 -4.67
N GLU A 16 6.19 4.66 -3.47
CA GLU A 16 7.56 4.21 -3.22
C GLU A 16 7.88 2.91 -3.95
N THR A 17 6.98 1.92 -3.88
CA THR A 17 7.20 0.62 -4.52
C THR A 17 7.26 0.76 -6.04
N MET A 18 6.33 1.52 -6.62
CA MET A 18 6.29 1.78 -8.06
C MET A 18 7.53 2.54 -8.52
N SER A 19 7.92 3.60 -7.80
CA SER A 19 9.15 4.35 -8.09
C SER A 19 10.40 3.48 -7.98
N LYS A 20 10.45 2.53 -7.04
CA LYS A 20 11.59 1.63 -6.85
C LYS A 20 11.70 0.58 -7.96
N ILE A 21 10.57 0.06 -8.44
CA ILE A 21 10.55 -1.03 -9.44
C ILE A 21 10.66 -0.49 -10.86
N LEU A 22 9.94 0.58 -11.18
CA LEU A 22 9.87 1.15 -12.53
C LEU A 22 10.92 2.23 -12.78
N GLY A 23 11.49 2.78 -11.71
CA GLY A 23 12.31 3.99 -11.74
C GLY A 23 11.47 5.27 -11.52
N PRO A 24 12.05 6.31 -10.92
CA PRO A 24 11.33 7.54 -10.55
C PRO A 24 10.77 8.29 -11.76
N GLU A 25 11.51 8.37 -12.87
CA GLU A 25 11.06 9.05 -14.10
C GLU A 25 9.89 8.31 -14.76
N THR A 26 9.98 6.98 -14.85
CA THR A 26 8.89 6.13 -15.37
C THR A 26 7.64 6.27 -14.51
N TRP A 27 7.79 6.21 -13.17
CA TRP A 27 6.67 6.37 -12.26
C TRP A 27 6.03 7.75 -12.41
N LYS A 28 6.83 8.82 -12.45
CA LYS A 28 6.35 10.18 -12.67
C LYS A 28 5.58 10.33 -13.98
N ALA A 29 6.01 9.64 -15.04
CA ALA A 29 5.35 9.68 -16.34
C ALA A 29 4.00 8.96 -16.36
N ILE A 30 3.78 7.95 -15.50
CA ILE A 30 2.56 7.13 -15.55
C ILE A 30 1.65 7.31 -14.32
N ASN A 31 2.11 7.95 -13.25
CA ASN A 31 1.37 8.03 -11.98
C ASN A 31 -0.01 8.69 -12.13
N PHE A 32 -0.23 9.50 -13.17
CA PHE A 32 -1.51 10.13 -13.46
C PHE A 32 -2.61 9.12 -13.79
N PHE A 33 -2.25 7.91 -14.24
CA PHE A 33 -3.20 6.80 -14.43
C PHE A 33 -3.59 6.11 -13.13
N PHE A 34 -2.86 6.36 -12.03
CA PHE A 34 -3.02 5.68 -10.75
C PHE A 34 -3.57 6.64 -9.70
N ASP A 35 -4.86 6.49 -9.39
CA ASP A 35 -5.37 7.02 -8.13
C ASP A 35 -4.94 6.09 -6.98
N THR A 36 -3.86 6.46 -6.31
CA THR A 36 -3.27 5.66 -5.23
C THR A 36 -4.19 5.57 -4.00
N ARG A 37 -5.14 6.48 -3.83
CA ARG A 37 -6.15 6.41 -2.76
C ARG A 37 -7.18 5.32 -3.02
N THR A 38 -7.46 5.04 -4.29
CA THR A 38 -8.33 3.93 -4.70
C THR A 38 -7.74 2.58 -4.26
N ALA A 39 -6.42 2.46 -4.12
CA ALA A 39 -5.79 1.22 -3.62
C ALA A 39 -6.25 0.85 -2.19
N ALA A 40 -6.51 1.84 -1.33
CA ALA A 40 -6.98 1.60 0.04
C ALA A 40 -8.49 1.32 0.12
N ARG A 41 -9.28 1.95 -0.75
CA ARG A 41 -10.75 1.94 -0.71
C ARG A 41 -11.36 0.83 -1.56
N GLU A 42 -10.79 0.62 -2.75
CA GLU A 42 -11.25 -0.33 -3.76
C GLU A 42 -10.06 -1.14 -4.30
N PRO A 43 -9.48 -2.03 -3.46
CA PRO A 43 -8.30 -2.80 -3.83
C PRO A 43 -8.47 -3.67 -5.08
N GLU A 44 -9.70 -4.13 -5.36
CA GLU A 44 -9.99 -4.91 -6.57
C GLU A 44 -9.92 -4.05 -7.83
N ALA A 45 -10.39 -2.80 -7.77
CA ALA A 45 -10.31 -1.87 -8.89
C ALA A 45 -8.83 -1.52 -9.17
N PHE A 46 -8.05 -1.28 -8.12
CA PHE A 46 -6.62 -1.03 -8.24
C PHE A 46 -5.85 -2.25 -8.78
N ALA A 47 -6.15 -3.46 -8.32
CA ALA A 47 -5.55 -4.69 -8.85
C ALA A 47 -5.85 -4.86 -10.35
N LYS A 48 -7.11 -4.62 -10.77
CA LYS A 48 -7.50 -4.65 -12.19
C LYS A 48 -6.77 -3.58 -13.01
N LEU A 49 -6.53 -2.40 -12.45
CA LEU A 49 -5.73 -1.36 -13.11
C LEU A 49 -4.29 -1.84 -13.33
N LEU A 50 -3.67 -2.45 -12.32
CA LEU A 50 -2.34 -3.04 -12.45
C LEU A 50 -2.31 -4.17 -13.49
N ASP A 51 -3.33 -5.03 -13.53
CA ASP A 51 -3.45 -6.08 -14.54
C ASP A 51 -3.53 -5.50 -15.96
N LYS A 52 -4.29 -4.42 -16.16
CA LYS A 52 -4.41 -3.74 -17.46
C LYS A 52 -3.10 -3.08 -17.90
N MET A 53 -2.38 -2.44 -16.97
CA MET A 53 -1.18 -1.67 -17.28
C MET A 53 0.08 -2.53 -17.42
N PHE A 54 0.18 -3.61 -16.64
CA PHE A 54 1.42 -4.39 -16.52
C PHE A 54 1.26 -5.88 -16.85
N GLY A 55 0.05 -6.32 -17.20
CA GLY A 55 -0.20 -7.70 -17.61
C GLY A 55 0.29 -8.71 -16.58
N LEU A 56 1.14 -9.65 -17.01
CA LEU A 56 1.67 -10.73 -16.17
C LEU A 56 2.49 -10.23 -14.96
N THR A 57 3.08 -9.04 -15.06
CA THR A 57 3.90 -8.44 -13.99
C THR A 57 3.06 -7.85 -12.86
N SER A 58 1.75 -7.66 -13.07
CA SER A 58 0.84 -7.07 -12.09
C SER A 58 0.88 -7.78 -10.73
N LYS A 59 0.91 -9.12 -10.73
CA LYS A 59 0.94 -9.93 -9.51
C LYS A 59 2.19 -9.69 -8.67
N VAL A 60 3.33 -9.48 -9.34
CA VAL A 60 4.60 -9.15 -8.67
C VAL A 60 4.51 -7.76 -8.04
N LEU A 61 3.95 -6.78 -8.77
CA LEU A 61 3.75 -5.43 -8.24
C LEU A 61 2.80 -5.41 -7.04
N GLN A 62 1.65 -6.08 -7.15
CA GLN A 62 0.69 -6.21 -6.06
C GLN A 62 1.35 -6.82 -4.82
N LYS A 63 2.12 -7.90 -4.98
CA LYS A 63 2.86 -8.53 -3.88
C LYS A 63 3.88 -7.58 -3.26
N LYS A 64 4.65 -6.85 -4.06
CA LYS A 64 5.67 -5.91 -3.57
C LYS A 64 5.07 -4.72 -2.82
N ILE A 65 3.94 -4.20 -3.31
CA ILE A 65 3.20 -3.12 -2.64
C ILE A 65 2.68 -3.63 -1.29
N ALA A 66 2.12 -4.84 -1.26
CA ALA A 66 1.66 -5.51 -0.05
C ALA A 66 2.79 -5.74 0.98
N GLU A 67 3.94 -6.26 0.55
CA GLU A 67 5.13 -6.44 1.39
C GLU A 67 5.61 -5.10 1.97
N SER A 68 5.68 -4.05 1.15
CA SER A 68 6.03 -2.70 1.59
C SER A 68 5.07 -2.18 2.67
N LEU A 69 3.76 -2.32 2.44
CA LEU A 69 2.73 -1.89 3.38
C LEU A 69 2.80 -2.64 4.72
N LEU A 70 2.96 -3.97 4.70
CA LEU A 70 3.13 -4.78 5.91
C LEU A 70 4.40 -4.39 6.67
N GLY A 71 5.47 -4.03 5.95
CA GLY A 71 6.67 -3.41 6.52
C GLY A 71 6.36 -2.19 7.37
N LYS A 72 5.57 -1.26 6.82
CA LYS A 72 5.25 0.00 7.49
C LYS A 72 4.32 -0.17 8.71
N VAL A 73 3.49 -1.21 8.74
CA VAL A 73 2.61 -1.50 9.90
C VAL A 73 3.20 -2.53 10.88
N GLY A 74 4.48 -2.92 10.71
CA GLY A 74 5.14 -3.88 11.61
C GLY A 74 4.62 -5.32 11.51
N ALA A 75 4.00 -5.70 10.39
CA ALA A 75 3.36 -7.00 10.17
C ALA A 75 4.09 -7.89 9.15
N VAL A 76 5.41 -7.68 8.97
CA VAL A 76 6.27 -8.36 7.97
C VAL A 76 6.21 -9.89 8.04
N GLN A 77 5.93 -10.47 9.21
CA GLN A 77 5.88 -11.93 9.40
C GLN A 77 4.60 -12.57 8.84
N GLN A 78 3.61 -11.78 8.40
CA GLN A 78 2.31 -12.29 7.94
C GLN A 78 2.20 -12.44 6.42
N THR A 79 3.28 -12.20 5.65
CA THR A 79 3.31 -12.46 4.21
C THR A 79 3.36 -13.97 3.93
N SER A 80 2.19 -14.61 3.90
CA SER A 80 2.03 -15.94 3.29
C SER A 80 1.89 -15.81 1.77
N SER A 81 2.45 -16.76 1.02
CA SER A 81 2.28 -16.87 -0.44
C SER A 81 0.83 -17.09 -0.88
N SER A 82 -0.06 -17.45 0.06
CA SER A 82 -1.48 -17.70 -0.17
C SER A 82 -2.37 -16.45 -0.03
N LEU A 83 -1.86 -15.33 0.49
CA LEU A 83 -2.67 -14.14 0.71
C LEU A 83 -2.70 -13.26 -0.53
N ASP A 84 -3.92 -12.92 -0.97
CA ASP A 84 -4.12 -11.96 -2.05
C ASP A 84 -3.95 -10.51 -1.56
N PHE A 85 -3.82 -9.58 -2.52
CA PHE A 85 -3.58 -8.16 -2.24
C PHE A 85 -4.63 -7.55 -1.29
N ARG A 86 -5.90 -7.98 -1.40
CA ARG A 86 -7.01 -7.49 -0.57
C ARG A 86 -6.89 -7.98 0.87
N GLN A 87 -6.57 -9.25 1.06
CA GLN A 87 -6.35 -9.84 2.38
C GLN A 87 -5.20 -9.15 3.10
N ILE A 88 -4.12 -8.82 2.37
CA ILE A 88 -2.98 -8.09 2.92
C ILE A 88 -3.37 -6.67 3.33
N LEU A 89 -4.13 -5.95 2.50
CA LEU A 89 -4.63 -4.62 2.87
C LEU A 89 -5.53 -4.65 4.12
N ARG A 90 -6.38 -5.68 4.26
CA ARG A 90 -7.19 -5.87 5.47
C ARG A 90 -6.35 -6.13 6.71
N LEU A 91 -5.32 -6.97 6.60
CA LEU A 91 -4.37 -7.22 7.69
C LEU A 91 -3.62 -5.94 8.06
N ALA A 92 -3.11 -5.22 7.05
CA ALA A 92 -2.41 -3.96 7.27
C ALA A 92 -3.32 -2.94 7.95
N LYS A 93 -4.58 -2.82 7.53
CA LYS A 93 -5.57 -1.93 8.16
C LYS A 93 -5.87 -2.32 9.61
N ALA A 94 -5.92 -3.62 9.91
CA ALA A 94 -6.13 -4.11 11.28
C ALA A 94 -4.92 -3.84 12.20
N LYS A 95 -3.71 -3.82 11.63
CA LYS A 95 -2.44 -3.53 12.32
C LYS A 95 -2.10 -2.06 12.36
N PHE A 96 -2.67 -1.27 11.46
CA PHE A 96 -2.52 0.18 11.45
C PHE A 96 -3.07 0.74 12.76
N PRO A 97 -2.22 1.37 13.60
CA PRO A 97 -2.67 1.84 14.91
C PRO A 97 -3.81 2.84 14.70
N ARG A 98 -4.97 2.59 15.31
CA ARG A 98 -5.87 3.68 15.68
C ARG A 98 -5.02 4.56 16.56
N SER A 99 -4.69 5.76 16.08
CA SER A 99 -3.91 6.79 16.78
C SER A 99 -3.65 6.43 18.24
N VAL A 100 -2.41 6.12 18.60
CA VAL A 100 -2.00 6.36 19.99
C VAL A 100 -2.27 7.84 20.17
N LEU A 101 -3.40 8.16 20.81
CA LEU A 101 -3.61 9.47 21.40
C LEU A 101 -2.32 9.72 22.18
N PRO A 102 -1.59 10.81 21.94
CA PRO A 102 -0.45 11.12 22.79
C PRO A 102 -1.03 11.19 24.20
N ASP A 103 -0.62 10.23 25.03
CA ASP A 103 -1.04 10.14 26.42
C ASP A 103 -0.78 11.52 27.03
N GLN A 104 -1.88 12.19 27.33
CA GLN A 104 -1.95 13.25 28.32
C GLN A 104 -1.62 12.60 29.67
N LEU A 105 -0.34 12.35 29.90
CA LEU A 105 0.26 12.23 31.23
C LEU A 105 1.26 13.41 31.25
N LYS A 106 1.02 14.60 31.81
CA LYS A 106 0.21 14.99 32.98
C LYS A 106 0.30 14.01 34.13
N ALA A 107 1.50 13.92 34.70
CA ALA A 107 1.74 14.22 36.11
C ALA A 107 3.21 14.63 36.28
#